data_AF-A0A3D1P5M4-F1
#
_entry.id   AF-A0A3D1P5M4-F1
#
_cell.length_a   1.000
_cell.length_b   1.000
_cell.length_c   1.000
_cell.angle_alpha   90.00
_cell.angle_beta   90.00
_cell.angle_gamma   90.00
#
_symmetry.space_group_name_H-M   'P 1'
#
loop_
_entity.id
_entity.type
_entity.pdbx_description
1 polymer ?
#
loop_
_entity_poly.entity_id
_entity_poly.type
_entity_poly.pdbx_seq_one_letter_code
_entity_poly.pdbx_strand_id
1 'polypeptide(L)'
;MRVARLSRYQTSGRLNKSRFIAKFGIRPIQLGPINISASGFRVATNPQTKHSVLSYNGNFQPSGQPEVDNKFMFPLTIPAPITSVFGWRLHPITGNLRFHSGTDLGAPLGTPVLAAYPGTVEIADYMGGYGLTVVLDHNKSTLQSLYGHLSEIFVQPGEKVEQGTVIGRVGSTGNSTGPHLHFETRQLTPQGWVATNSGTQLEYAFARLVEALRTANAKPAARG
;
A
#
# COMPACT_ATOMS: atom_id res chain seq x y z
N MET A 1 19.10 -74.18 -2.32
CA MET A 1 18.56 -73.71 -3.62
C MET A 1 18.41 -72.19 -3.57
N ARG A 2 19.18 -71.50 -4.41
CA ARG A 2 19.17 -70.08 -4.84
C ARG A 2 19.21 -68.91 -3.84
N VAL A 3 20.32 -68.18 -4.02
CA VAL A 3 20.69 -66.80 -3.64
C VAL A 3 19.99 -65.79 -4.56
N ALA A 4 19.71 -64.55 -4.11
CA ALA A 4 19.86 -63.33 -4.92
C ALA A 4 19.86 -62.02 -4.08
N ARG A 5 20.69 -61.08 -4.54
CA ARG A 5 21.09 -59.77 -4.01
C ARG A 5 20.16 -58.62 -4.45
N LEU A 6 20.17 -57.55 -3.63
CA LEU A 6 20.21 -56.08 -3.91
C LEU A 6 19.32 -55.45 -5.01
N SER A 7 18.65 -54.32 -4.68
CA SER A 7 18.86 -53.01 -5.34
C SER A 7 18.07 -51.87 -4.68
N ARG A 8 18.66 -50.66 -4.73
CA ARG A 8 18.17 -49.33 -4.29
C ARG A 8 17.11 -48.76 -5.25
N TYR A 9 16.23 -47.86 -4.80
CA TYR A 9 16.03 -46.52 -5.40
C TYR A 9 15.07 -45.61 -4.59
N GLN A 10 15.36 -44.30 -4.63
CA GLN A 10 14.66 -43.16 -4.02
C GLN A 10 13.23 -42.93 -4.59
N THR A 11 12.33 -42.28 -3.84
CA THR A 11 11.83 -40.90 -4.12
C THR A 11 10.56 -40.51 -3.35
N SER A 12 10.52 -39.22 -3.02
CA SER A 12 9.46 -38.36 -2.49
C SER A 12 7.99 -38.73 -2.79
N GLY A 13 7.17 -38.78 -1.73
CA GLY A 13 5.70 -38.78 -1.81
C GLY A 13 5.10 -37.47 -1.31
N ARG A 14 4.60 -36.66 -2.24
CA ARG A 14 3.82 -35.42 -2.05
C ARG A 14 2.76 -35.55 -0.95
N LEU A 15 2.75 -34.60 0.00
CA LEU A 15 1.56 -34.28 0.77
C LEU A 15 0.47 -33.75 -0.18
N ASN A 16 -0.60 -34.51 -0.31
CA ASN A 16 -1.71 -34.25 -1.22
C ASN A 16 -2.56 -33.06 -0.68
N LYS A 17 -2.37 -31.86 -1.25
CA LYS A 17 -3.09 -30.59 -0.92
C LYS A 17 -4.63 -30.72 -0.93
N SER A 18 -5.16 -31.75 -1.59
CA SER A 18 -6.59 -32.02 -1.75
C SER A 18 -7.31 -32.42 -0.46
N ARG A 19 -6.59 -32.84 0.60
CA ARG A 19 -7.23 -33.23 1.87
C ARG A 19 -7.47 -32.09 2.87
N PHE A 20 -6.84 -30.94 2.70
CA PHE A 20 -7.03 -29.80 3.62
C PHE A 20 -8.29 -28.98 3.30
N ILE A 21 -8.68 -28.92 2.02
CA ILE A 21 -9.82 -28.14 1.53
C ILE A 21 -11.16 -28.77 1.93
N ALA A 22 -11.22 -30.10 2.04
CA ALA A 22 -12.47 -30.82 2.34
C ALA A 22 -12.95 -30.68 3.81
N LYS A 23 -12.07 -30.29 4.75
CA LYS A 23 -12.41 -30.24 6.19
C LYS A 23 -13.08 -28.93 6.62
N PHE A 24 -12.90 -27.85 5.85
CA PHE A 24 -13.41 -26.51 6.21
C PHE A 24 -14.49 -25.98 5.26
N GLY A 25 -14.88 -26.74 4.22
CA GLY A 25 -15.94 -26.32 3.29
C GLY A 25 -15.62 -25.07 2.46
N ILE A 26 -14.38 -24.58 2.47
CA ILE A 26 -13.98 -23.36 1.77
C ILE A 26 -13.69 -23.71 0.31
N ARG A 27 -14.60 -23.35 -0.59
CA ARG A 27 -14.37 -23.44 -2.04
C ARG A 27 -13.52 -22.25 -2.52
N PRO A 28 -12.54 -22.45 -3.41
CA PRO A 28 -11.82 -21.34 -4.03
C PRO A 28 -12.80 -20.46 -4.80
N ILE A 29 -12.77 -19.16 -4.52
CA ILE A 29 -13.59 -18.18 -5.23
C ILE A 29 -12.84 -17.79 -6.50
N GLN A 30 -13.44 -18.06 -7.65
CA GLN A 30 -12.92 -17.62 -8.94
C GLN A 30 -13.24 -16.12 -9.11
N LEU A 31 -12.21 -15.28 -9.11
CA LEU A 31 -12.35 -13.85 -9.34
C LEU A 31 -12.45 -13.56 -10.84
N GLY A 32 -13.40 -12.72 -11.23
CA GLY A 32 -13.52 -12.18 -12.58
C GLY A 32 -12.62 -10.96 -12.81
N PRO A 33 -12.75 -10.29 -13.98
CA PRO A 33 -11.97 -9.10 -14.31
C PRO A 33 -12.21 -7.93 -13.34
N ILE A 34 -11.13 -7.17 -13.14
CA ILE A 34 -11.00 -6.00 -12.27
C ILE A 34 -11.35 -4.76 -13.11
N ASN A 35 -12.41 -4.04 -12.76
CA ASN A 35 -12.82 -2.81 -13.46
C ASN A 35 -12.71 -1.60 -12.54
N ILE A 36 -11.82 -0.66 -12.88
CA ILE A 36 -11.57 0.58 -12.16
C ILE A 36 -12.18 1.75 -12.96
N SER A 37 -13.05 2.54 -12.33
CA SER A 37 -13.61 3.76 -12.90
C SER A 37 -13.55 4.91 -11.90
N ALA A 38 -13.79 6.14 -12.38
CA ALA A 38 -13.95 7.33 -11.52
C ALA A 38 -15.13 7.22 -10.53
N SER A 39 -16.06 6.28 -10.76
CA SER A 39 -17.23 6.01 -9.93
C SER A 39 -17.02 4.86 -8.93
N GLY A 40 -15.85 4.22 -8.93
CA GLY A 40 -15.45 3.21 -7.96
C GLY A 40 -14.79 1.98 -8.58
N PHE A 41 -14.63 0.95 -7.76
CA PHE A 41 -14.02 -0.31 -8.16
C PHE A 41 -14.99 -1.47 -7.95
N ARG A 42 -15.06 -2.36 -8.95
CA ARG A 42 -15.91 -3.56 -8.93
C ARG A 42 -15.10 -4.81 -9.21
N VAL A 43 -15.18 -5.78 -8.29
CA VAL A 43 -14.74 -7.16 -8.52
C VAL A 43 -15.97 -8.02 -8.83
N ALA A 44 -16.09 -8.45 -10.08
CA ALA A 44 -17.15 -9.37 -10.47
C ALA A 44 -16.83 -10.79 -9.97
N THR A 45 -17.78 -11.44 -9.30
CA THR A 45 -17.68 -12.85 -8.93
C THR A 45 -18.94 -13.58 -9.38
N ASN A 46 -18.74 -14.68 -10.11
CA ASN A 46 -19.75 -15.62 -10.61
C ASN A 46 -20.77 -15.06 -11.64
N PRO A 47 -20.72 -15.51 -12.92
CA PRO A 47 -21.68 -15.12 -13.96
C PRO A 47 -23.14 -15.52 -13.68
N GLN A 48 -23.37 -16.47 -12.76
CA GLN A 48 -24.70 -17.05 -12.52
C GLN A 48 -25.56 -16.25 -11.53
N THR A 49 -24.96 -15.47 -10.62
CA THR A 49 -25.70 -14.81 -9.53
C THR A 49 -25.80 -13.29 -9.68
N LYS A 50 -25.10 -12.66 -10.63
CA LYS A 50 -25.07 -11.19 -10.83
C LYS A 50 -24.75 -10.36 -9.56
N HIS A 51 -24.10 -10.95 -8.55
CA HIS A 51 -23.74 -10.28 -7.29
C HIS A 51 -22.21 -10.08 -7.17
N SER A 52 -21.77 -8.89 -6.76
CA SER A 52 -20.36 -8.53 -6.53
C SER A 52 -19.93 -8.77 -5.08
N VAL A 53 -18.75 -9.38 -4.86
CA VAL A 53 -18.21 -9.62 -3.49
C VAL A 53 -17.45 -8.41 -2.93
N LEU A 54 -16.91 -7.53 -3.79
CA LEU A 54 -16.33 -6.24 -3.41
C LEU A 54 -16.87 -5.17 -4.36
N SER A 55 -17.71 -4.29 -3.82
CA SER A 55 -18.27 -3.14 -4.52
C SER A 55 -18.03 -1.89 -3.68
N TYR A 56 -17.21 -0.98 -4.20
CA TYR A 56 -17.19 0.40 -3.75
C TYR A 56 -17.92 1.24 -4.77
N ASN A 57 -19.05 1.83 -4.36
CA ASN A 57 -19.86 2.70 -5.20
C ASN A 57 -19.67 4.13 -4.68
N GLY A 58 -19.12 5.02 -5.49
CA GLY A 58 -18.78 6.41 -5.11
C GLY A 58 -19.95 7.31 -4.70
N ASN A 59 -21.17 6.76 -4.54
CA ASN A 59 -22.36 7.49 -4.15
C ASN A 59 -22.86 7.15 -2.73
N PHE A 60 -22.07 6.44 -1.92
CA PHE A 60 -22.37 6.33 -0.50
C PHE A 60 -21.59 7.41 0.26
N GLN A 61 -22.23 8.53 0.55
CA GLN A 61 -21.87 9.31 1.74
C GLN A 61 -22.63 8.67 2.92
N PRO A 62 -21.96 7.93 3.82
CA PRO A 62 -22.57 7.65 5.10
C PRO A 62 -22.57 8.96 5.88
N SER A 63 -23.76 9.48 6.16
CA SER A 63 -23.94 10.51 7.18
C SER A 63 -23.30 10.01 8.48
N GLY A 64 -22.14 10.57 8.84
CA GLY A 64 -21.40 10.23 10.08
C GLY A 64 -19.98 9.69 9.93
N GLN A 65 -19.34 9.71 8.76
CA GLN A 65 -17.88 9.50 8.67
C GLN A 65 -17.14 10.81 9.00
N PRO A 66 -16.02 10.77 9.75
CA PRO A 66 -15.17 11.95 9.94
C PRO A 66 -14.77 12.49 8.55
N GLU A 67 -14.80 13.82 8.38
CA GLU A 67 -14.33 14.48 7.15
C GLU A 67 -13.08 13.76 6.64
N VAL A 68 -13.13 13.22 5.43
CA VAL A 68 -11.92 12.73 4.77
C VAL A 68 -11.03 13.95 4.65
N ASP A 69 -9.96 13.99 5.46
CA ASP A 69 -9.02 15.10 5.48
C ASP A 69 -8.27 15.11 4.15
N ASN A 70 -8.86 15.77 3.14
CA ASN A 70 -8.42 15.85 1.74
C ASN A 70 -7.15 16.69 1.56
N LYS A 71 -6.38 16.84 2.62
CA LYS A 71 -5.22 17.71 2.68
C LYS A 71 -3.94 17.04 2.19
N PHE A 72 -3.88 15.72 2.21
CA PHE A 72 -2.71 14.98 1.72
C PHE A 72 -2.67 14.90 0.19
N MET A 73 -1.50 15.15 -0.38
CA MET A 73 -1.20 14.89 -1.79
C MET A 73 -0.62 13.48 -1.98
N PHE A 74 -0.56 13.02 -3.23
CA PHE A 74 0.03 11.73 -3.54
C PHE A 74 1.55 11.81 -3.28
N PRO A 75 2.14 10.90 -2.50
CA PRO A 75 3.52 11.06 -1.99
C PRO A 75 4.61 10.71 -3.01
N LEU A 76 4.27 10.52 -4.28
CA LEU A 76 5.19 10.20 -5.37
C LEU A 76 4.96 11.14 -6.56
N THR A 77 6.03 11.44 -7.30
CA THR A 77 5.94 12.29 -8.51
C THR A 77 5.26 11.61 -9.69
N ILE A 78 5.02 10.29 -9.62
CA ILE A 78 4.37 9.51 -10.67
C ILE A 78 3.14 8.78 -10.11
N PRO A 79 2.12 8.51 -10.93
CA PRO A 79 1.07 7.57 -10.59
C PRO A 79 1.67 6.19 -10.28
N ALA A 80 1.37 5.64 -9.12
CA ALA A 80 1.85 4.32 -8.68
C ALA A 80 0.69 3.47 -8.13
N PRO A 81 0.65 2.16 -8.42
CA PRO A 81 -0.38 1.28 -7.87
C PRO A 81 -0.17 1.02 -6.39
N ILE A 82 -1.28 0.86 -5.65
CA ILE A 82 -1.24 0.24 -4.32
C ILE A 82 -0.95 -1.24 -4.51
N THR A 83 0.21 -1.68 -4.03
CA THR A 83 0.62 -3.09 -4.08
C THR A 83 0.15 -3.85 -2.85
N SER A 84 -0.14 -3.13 -1.76
CA SER A 84 -0.34 -3.71 -0.44
C SER A 84 -1.07 -2.69 0.47
N VAL A 85 -2.29 -3.01 0.91
CA VAL A 85 -3.21 -2.15 1.70
C VAL A 85 -3.03 -2.23 3.23
N PHE A 86 -3.31 -1.14 3.95
CA PHE A 86 -3.35 -1.15 5.43
C PHE A 86 -4.23 -2.28 6.01
N GLY A 87 -3.78 -2.87 7.13
CA GLY A 87 -4.56 -3.80 7.93
C GLY A 87 -4.01 -5.23 8.02
N TRP A 88 -4.81 -6.12 8.61
CA TRP A 88 -4.46 -7.51 8.83
C TRP A 88 -4.39 -8.30 7.54
N ARG A 89 -3.31 -9.06 7.35
CA ARG A 89 -3.16 -9.99 6.23
C ARG A 89 -2.69 -11.35 6.68
N LEU A 90 -3.19 -12.37 5.99
CA LEU A 90 -2.75 -13.74 6.18
C LEU A 90 -1.43 -13.95 5.46
N HIS A 91 -0.39 -14.36 6.18
CA HIS A 91 0.88 -14.73 5.57
C HIS A 91 0.67 -16.00 4.71
N PRO A 92 0.96 -15.97 3.39
CA PRO A 92 0.49 -17.00 2.45
C PRO A 92 1.08 -18.40 2.69
N ILE A 93 2.18 -18.49 3.45
CA ILE A 93 2.89 -19.74 3.70
C ILE A 93 2.69 -20.23 5.14
N THR A 94 2.62 -19.31 6.12
CA THR A 94 2.57 -19.69 7.54
C THR A 94 1.18 -19.61 8.14
N GLY A 95 0.21 -19.00 7.45
CA GLY A 95 -1.14 -18.80 7.97
C GLY A 95 -1.24 -17.80 9.13
N ASN A 96 -0.14 -17.13 9.48
CA ASN A 96 -0.14 -16.15 10.57
C ASN A 96 -0.70 -14.82 10.07
N LEU A 97 -1.56 -14.21 10.89
CA LEU A 97 -1.99 -12.84 10.70
C LEU A 97 -0.81 -11.89 10.97
N ARG A 98 -0.42 -11.11 9.97
CA ARG A 98 0.52 -9.99 10.10
C ARG A 98 -0.23 -8.70 9.82
N PHE A 99 -0.11 -7.75 10.73
CA PHE A 99 -0.68 -6.42 10.55
C PHE A 99 0.26 -5.57 9.69
N HIS A 100 -0.28 -4.95 8.64
CA HIS A 100 0.43 -3.98 7.83
C HIS A 100 0.01 -2.56 8.25
N SER A 101 0.92 -1.83 8.89
CA SER A 101 0.66 -0.51 9.49
C SER A 101 0.60 0.63 8.48
N GLY A 102 0.81 0.36 7.19
CA GLY A 102 0.79 1.37 6.13
C GLY A 102 0.14 0.90 4.85
N THR A 103 0.38 1.66 3.79
CA THR A 103 0.00 1.33 2.42
C THR A 103 1.26 1.37 1.56
N ASP A 104 1.51 0.32 0.78
CA ASP A 104 2.69 0.26 -0.09
C ASP A 104 2.36 0.67 -1.51
N LEU A 105 3.12 1.63 -2.02
CA LEU A 105 3.03 2.15 -3.37
C LEU A 105 4.20 1.60 -4.19
N GLY A 106 3.89 0.75 -5.17
CA GLY A 106 4.90 0.12 -6.02
C GLY A 106 5.46 1.13 -7.02
N ALA A 107 6.75 1.45 -6.91
CA ALA A 107 7.40 2.44 -7.76
C ALA A 107 8.86 2.07 -8.04
N PRO A 108 9.44 2.47 -9.19
CA PRO A 108 10.85 2.21 -9.48
C PRO A 108 11.80 2.77 -8.43
N LEU A 109 12.92 2.07 -8.20
CA LEU A 109 14.03 2.56 -7.38
C LEU A 109 14.45 3.96 -7.83
N GLY A 110 14.64 4.88 -6.89
CA GLY A 110 15.08 6.24 -7.18
C GLY A 110 13.96 7.24 -7.50
N THR A 111 12.70 6.78 -7.61
CA THR A 111 11.53 7.65 -7.80
C THR A 111 11.47 8.69 -6.67
N PRO A 112 11.34 10.00 -6.96
CA PRO A 112 11.25 11.02 -5.92
C PRO A 112 10.02 10.84 -5.01
N VAL A 113 10.26 10.95 -3.70
CA VAL A 113 9.23 10.90 -2.66
C VAL A 113 8.94 12.31 -2.17
N LEU A 114 7.66 12.66 -2.09
CA LEU A 114 7.18 14.00 -1.76
C LEU A 114 6.58 14.03 -0.35
N ALA A 115 6.78 15.14 0.36
CA ALA A 115 6.03 15.46 1.56
C ALA A 115 4.54 15.58 1.21
N ALA A 116 3.74 14.60 1.67
CA ALA A 116 2.33 14.52 1.34
C ALA A 116 1.51 15.65 1.97
N TYR A 117 2.00 16.27 3.05
CA TYR A 117 1.38 17.42 3.72
C TYR A 117 2.50 18.25 4.39
N PRO A 118 2.36 19.59 4.58
CA PRO A 118 3.44 20.37 5.16
C PRO A 118 3.64 20.01 6.62
N GLY A 119 4.87 20.04 7.09
CA GLY A 119 5.20 19.58 8.44
C GLY A 119 6.65 19.88 8.82
N THR A 120 7.00 19.44 10.03
CA THR A 120 8.38 19.45 10.53
C THR A 120 8.90 18.02 10.53
N VAL A 121 10.13 17.83 10.04
CA VAL A 121 10.81 16.54 10.05
C VAL A 121 11.12 16.16 11.49
N GLU A 122 10.49 15.11 11.97
CA GLU A 122 10.75 14.56 13.31
C GLU A 122 11.85 13.52 13.26
N ILE A 123 11.82 12.65 12.24
CA ILE A 123 12.81 11.61 12.02
C ILE A 123 13.25 11.63 10.56
N ALA A 124 14.55 11.44 10.33
CA ALA A 124 15.18 11.27 9.03
C ALA A 124 16.40 10.35 9.21
N ASP A 125 16.14 9.05 9.42
CA ASP A 125 17.17 8.07 9.79
C ASP A 125 16.73 6.62 9.49
N TYR A 126 17.60 5.65 9.73
CA TYR A 126 17.31 4.22 9.62
C TYR A 126 16.48 3.71 10.81
N MET A 127 15.24 3.26 10.56
CA MET A 127 14.29 2.81 11.59
C MET A 127 14.00 1.31 11.53
N GLY A 128 15.04 0.49 11.65
CA GLY A 128 14.90 -0.97 11.75
C GLY A 128 14.19 -1.58 10.54
N GLY A 129 13.03 -2.19 10.76
CA GLY A 129 12.23 -2.82 9.70
C GLY A 129 11.76 -1.86 8.61
N TYR A 130 11.60 -0.57 8.91
CA TYR A 130 11.23 0.45 7.92
C TYR A 130 12.40 0.86 7.03
N GLY A 131 13.64 0.53 7.37
CA GLY A 131 14.81 1.00 6.63
C GLY A 131 15.02 2.50 6.79
N LEU A 132 15.60 3.15 5.78
CA LEU A 132 15.71 4.61 5.74
C LEU A 132 14.32 5.22 5.70
N THR A 133 14.04 6.10 6.66
CA THR A 133 12.69 6.56 6.96
C THR A 133 12.68 8.06 7.24
N VAL A 134 11.68 8.73 6.70
CA VAL A 134 11.31 10.09 7.10
C VAL A 134 9.97 10.06 7.84
N VAL A 135 9.87 10.77 8.95
CA VAL A 135 8.60 11.03 9.67
C VAL A 135 8.38 12.53 9.75
N LEU A 136 7.21 12.98 9.31
CA LEU A 136 6.79 14.38 9.37
C LEU A 136 5.70 14.55 10.42
N ASP A 137 5.88 15.50 11.34
CA ASP A 137 4.82 16.01 12.22
C ASP A 137 4.13 17.20 11.55
N HIS A 138 2.81 17.14 11.42
CA HIS A 138 2.02 18.12 10.67
C HIS A 138 1.23 19.08 11.54
N ASN A 139 0.47 18.55 12.50
CA ASN A 139 -0.59 19.30 13.19
C ASN A 139 -0.32 19.39 14.70
N LYS A 140 0.71 20.16 15.08
CA LYS A 140 1.11 20.35 16.48
C LYS A 140 1.19 19.00 17.24
N SER A 141 1.81 18.01 16.62
CA SER A 141 2.01 16.68 17.22
C SER A 141 0.73 15.87 17.42
N THR A 142 -0.31 16.10 16.62
CA THR A 142 -1.53 15.26 16.60
C THR A 142 -1.65 14.38 15.36
N LEU A 143 -0.87 14.67 14.32
CA LEU A 143 -0.92 14.00 13.02
C LEU A 143 0.50 13.87 12.46
N GLN A 144 0.86 12.65 12.07
CA GLN A 144 2.14 12.33 11.43
C GLN A 144 1.92 11.63 10.09
N SER A 145 2.92 11.73 9.22
CA SER A 145 3.12 10.80 8.11
C SER A 145 4.49 10.15 8.17
N LEU A 146 4.57 8.88 7.76
CA LEU A 146 5.82 8.12 7.67
C LEU A 146 6.05 7.69 6.22
N TYR A 147 7.32 7.79 5.79
CA TYR A 147 7.82 7.42 4.46
C TYR A 147 8.97 6.44 4.63
N GLY A 148 8.70 5.14 4.48
CA GLY A 148 9.65 4.06 4.72
C GLY A 148 10.27 3.49 3.44
N HIS A 149 11.27 2.63 3.65
CA HIS A 149 12.04 1.90 2.65
C HIS A 149 12.78 2.80 1.65
N LEU A 150 13.16 4.01 2.05
CA LEU A 150 13.84 4.96 1.17
C LEU A 150 15.23 4.44 0.76
N SER A 151 15.73 4.89 -0.39
CA SER A 151 17.12 4.65 -0.82
C SER A 151 18.05 5.78 -0.40
N GLU A 152 17.48 6.98 -0.26
CA GLU A 152 18.19 8.22 0.07
C GLU A 152 17.21 9.18 0.76
N ILE A 153 17.73 9.97 1.70
CA ILE A 153 16.99 11.00 2.45
C ILE A 153 17.60 12.37 2.14
N PHE A 154 16.76 13.38 1.88
CA PHE A 154 17.18 14.73 1.51
C PHE A 154 16.91 15.81 2.54
N VAL A 155 16.33 15.42 3.68
CA VAL A 155 15.90 16.33 4.73
C VAL A 155 16.47 15.88 6.07
N GLN A 156 16.50 16.78 7.05
CA GLN A 156 17.06 16.52 8.37
C GLN A 156 16.08 16.82 9.52
N PRO A 157 16.23 16.19 10.70
CA PRO A 157 15.35 16.47 11.83
C PRO A 157 15.32 17.96 12.19
N GLY A 158 14.13 18.48 12.49
CA GLY A 158 13.86 19.89 12.78
C GLY A 158 13.59 20.76 11.55
N GLU A 159 13.84 20.26 10.34
CA GLU A 159 13.56 20.99 9.09
C GLU A 159 12.05 21.12 8.86
N LYS A 160 11.61 22.29 8.39
CA LYS A 160 10.22 22.51 7.96
C LYS A 160 10.12 22.30 6.46
N VAL A 161 9.16 21.49 6.04
CA VAL A 161 8.92 21.17 4.63
C VAL A 161 7.51 21.57 4.23
N GLU A 162 7.37 22.08 3.01
CA GLU A 162 6.08 22.35 2.40
C GLU A 162 5.53 21.09 1.72
N GLN A 163 4.21 21.05 1.50
CA GLN A 163 3.61 19.99 0.70
C GLN A 163 4.24 19.96 -0.70
N GLY A 164 4.64 18.78 -1.17
CA GLY A 164 5.31 18.59 -2.46
C GLY A 164 6.83 18.76 -2.43
N THR A 165 7.42 19.09 -1.28
CA THR A 165 8.88 19.07 -1.12
C THR A 165 9.42 17.66 -1.33
N VAL A 166 10.50 17.49 -2.08
CA VAL A 166 11.16 16.19 -2.24
C VAL A 166 11.94 15.87 -0.97
N ILE A 167 11.57 14.81 -0.27
CA ILE A 167 12.15 14.43 1.02
C ILE A 167 13.11 13.23 0.93
N GLY A 168 13.11 12.54 -0.22
CA GLY A 168 13.97 11.40 -0.46
C GLY A 168 13.64 10.67 -1.75
N ARG A 169 14.10 9.43 -1.87
CA ARG A 169 13.85 8.56 -3.02
C ARG A 169 13.34 7.19 -2.61
N VAL A 170 12.44 6.64 -3.41
CA VAL A 170 11.97 5.25 -3.29
C VAL A 170 13.17 4.31 -3.27
N GLY A 171 13.15 3.34 -2.37
CA GLY A 171 14.21 2.37 -2.18
C GLY A 171 13.67 0.98 -1.91
N SER A 172 14.51 0.16 -1.29
CA SER A 172 14.18 -1.18 -0.82
C SER A 172 14.98 -1.52 0.45
N THR A 173 15.26 -0.51 1.29
CA THR A 173 16.01 -0.69 2.54
C THR A 173 15.11 -1.27 3.65
N GLY A 174 15.70 -1.83 4.71
CA GLY A 174 14.92 -2.50 5.75
C GLY A 174 14.27 -3.80 5.28
N ASN A 175 13.09 -4.12 5.82
CA ASN A 175 12.34 -5.32 5.49
C ASN A 175 11.47 -5.12 4.25
N SER A 176 12.10 -5.06 3.08
CA SER A 176 11.43 -4.92 1.79
C SER A 176 11.73 -6.08 0.85
N THR A 177 10.75 -6.49 0.05
CA THR A 177 10.90 -7.54 -0.99
C THR A 177 11.25 -6.98 -2.37
N GLY A 178 11.23 -5.65 -2.53
CA GLY A 178 11.54 -4.96 -3.78
C GLY A 178 11.16 -3.47 -3.72
N PRO A 179 11.51 -2.67 -4.75
CA PRO A 179 11.29 -1.22 -4.72
C PRO A 179 9.82 -0.81 -4.52
N HIS A 180 9.55 -0.08 -3.43
CA HIS A 180 8.25 0.53 -3.12
C HIS A 180 8.40 1.62 -2.06
N LEU A 181 7.39 2.48 -1.93
CA LEU A 181 7.24 3.38 -0.79
C LEU A 181 6.25 2.78 0.21
N HIS A 182 6.67 2.59 1.46
CA HIS A 182 5.75 2.30 2.55
C HIS A 182 5.27 3.62 3.17
N PHE A 183 3.97 3.90 3.08
CA PHE A 183 3.39 5.15 3.55
C PHE A 183 2.39 4.93 4.68
N GLU A 184 2.57 5.64 5.79
CA GLU A 184 1.61 5.64 6.90
C GLU A 184 1.09 7.06 7.17
N THR A 185 -0.16 7.14 7.60
CA THR A 185 -0.67 8.28 8.38
C THR A 185 -0.87 7.82 9.82
N ARG A 186 -0.53 8.65 10.79
CA ARG A 186 -0.60 8.30 12.21
C ARG A 186 -1.29 9.41 13.00
N GLN A 187 -2.06 9.01 14.00
CA GLN A 187 -2.71 9.93 14.93
C GLN A 187 -2.19 9.69 16.34
N LEU A 188 -2.01 10.77 17.09
CA LEU A 188 -1.63 10.67 18.49
C LEU A 188 -2.84 10.26 19.33
N THR A 189 -2.71 9.18 20.08
CA THR A 189 -3.70 8.71 21.06
C THR A 189 -3.08 8.73 22.47
N PRO A 190 -3.86 8.57 23.55
CA PRO A 190 -3.30 8.42 24.90
C PRO A 190 -2.31 7.26 25.04
N GLN A 191 -2.34 6.28 24.12
CA GLN A 191 -1.45 5.13 24.07
C GLN A 191 -0.23 5.36 23.16
N GLY A 192 -0.10 6.55 22.57
CA GLY A 192 0.95 6.92 21.63
C GLY A 192 0.46 6.98 20.18
N TRP A 193 1.42 6.99 19.25
CA TRP A 193 1.15 7.06 17.82
C TRP A 193 0.50 5.77 17.32
N VAL A 194 -0.67 5.90 16.70
CA VAL A 194 -1.40 4.79 16.09
C VAL A 194 -1.53 5.05 14.61
N ALA A 195 -1.07 4.10 13.80
CA ALA A 195 -1.23 4.15 12.35
C ALA A 195 -2.71 3.99 11.96
N THR A 196 -3.15 4.81 11.00
CA THR A 196 -4.52 4.85 10.49
C THR A 196 -4.54 4.42 9.03
N ASN A 197 -5.73 4.00 8.56
CA ASN A 197 -5.90 3.60 7.17
C ASN A 197 -5.83 4.83 6.25
N SER A 198 -4.72 4.98 5.52
CA SER A 198 -4.50 6.05 4.53
C SER A 198 -5.09 5.75 3.15
N GLY A 199 -5.73 4.59 2.94
CA GLY A 199 -6.18 4.12 1.63
C GLY A 199 -7.08 5.12 0.90
N THR A 200 -8.17 5.58 1.54
CA THR A 200 -9.12 6.54 0.93
C THR A 200 -8.44 7.87 0.60
N GLN A 201 -7.54 8.35 1.46
CA GLN A 201 -6.81 9.60 1.25
C GLN A 201 -5.85 9.47 0.06
N LEU A 202 -5.13 8.36 -0.03
CA LEU A 202 -4.23 8.07 -1.15
C LEU A 202 -4.98 7.92 -2.47
N GLU A 203 -6.15 7.26 -2.47
CA GLU A 203 -6.99 7.13 -3.66
C GLU A 203 -7.46 8.50 -4.17
N TYR A 204 -7.93 9.37 -3.28
CA TYR A 204 -8.32 10.73 -3.63
C TYR A 204 -7.12 11.54 -4.18
N ALA A 205 -5.98 11.46 -3.50
CA ALA A 205 -4.78 12.17 -3.89
C ALA A 205 -4.21 11.68 -5.23
N PHE A 206 -4.29 10.38 -5.50
CA PHE A 206 -3.93 9.78 -6.78
C PHE A 206 -4.81 10.30 -7.92
N ALA A 207 -6.13 10.35 -7.71
CA ALA A 207 -7.07 10.88 -8.71
C ALA A 207 -6.75 12.35 -9.07
N ARG A 208 -6.41 13.17 -8.06
CA ARG A 208 -5.98 14.55 -8.24
C ARG A 208 -4.68 14.65 -9.05
N LEU A 209 -3.70 13.79 -8.78
CA LEU A 209 -2.45 13.73 -9.54
C LEU A 209 -2.71 13.38 -11.02
N VAL A 210 -3.51 12.34 -11.28
CA VAL A 210 -3.84 11.92 -12.65
C VAL A 210 -4.52 13.05 -13.42
N GLU A 211 -5.44 13.77 -12.78
CA GLU A 211 -6.12 14.91 -13.41
C GLU A 211 -5.19 16.09 -13.69
N ALA A 212 -4.28 16.39 -12.75
CA ALA A 212 -3.25 17.42 -12.95
C ALA A 212 -2.34 17.08 -14.14
N LEU A 213 -1.91 15.82 -14.25
CA LEU A 213 -1.08 15.34 -15.37
C LEU A 213 -1.84 15.40 -16.71
N ARG A 214 -3.14 15.06 -16.73
CA ARG A 214 -3.96 15.19 -17.93
C ARG A 214 -4.07 16.65 -18.37
N THR A 215 -4.30 17.55 -17.43
CA THR A 215 -4.41 18.99 -17.69
C THR A 215 -3.10 19.56 -18.22
N ALA A 216 -1.96 19.17 -17.62
CA ALA A 216 -0.63 19.60 -18.06
C ALA A 216 -0.28 19.12 -19.48
N ASN A 217 -0.74 17.93 -19.86
CA ASN A 217 -0.52 17.35 -21.19
C ASN A 217 -1.55 17.81 -22.24
N ALA A 218 -2.64 18.43 -21.82
CA ALA A 218 -3.59 19.06 -22.74
C ALA A 218 -2.95 20.35 -23.28
N LYS A 219 -2.52 20.31 -24.54
CA LYS A 219 -1.96 21.46 -25.27
C LYS A 219 -2.83 22.71 -25.00
N PRO A 220 -2.26 23.86 -24.56
CA PRO A 220 -3.07 25.02 -24.27
C PRO A 220 -3.82 25.43 -25.55
N ALA A 221 -5.14 25.56 -25.45
CA ALA A 221 -5.95 26.07 -26.54
C ALA A 221 -5.35 27.41 -26.97
N ALA A 222 -4.96 27.51 -28.24
CA ALA A 222 -4.47 28.76 -28.82
C ALA A 222 -5.53 29.84 -28.56
N ARG A 223 -5.17 30.84 -27.75
CA ARG A 223 -5.95 32.07 -27.67
C ARG A 223 -5.72 32.79 -29.00
N GLY A 224 -6.66 32.60 -29.92
CA GLY A 224 -6.78 33.40 -31.15
C GLY A 224 -7.35 34.78 -30.85
#